data_AF-A0AAX2RD90-F1
#
_entry.id   AF-A0AAX2RD90-F1
#
_cell.length_a   1.000
_cell.length_b   1.000
_cell.length_c   1.000
_cell.angle_alpha   90.00
_cell.angle_beta   90.00
_cell.angle_gamma   90.00
#
_symmetry.space_group_name_H-M   'P 1'
#
loop_
_entity.id
_entity.type
_entity.pdbx_description
1 polymer ?
#
loop_
_entity_poly.entity_id
_entity_poly.type
_entity_poly.pdbx_seq_one_letter_code
_entity_poly.pdbx_strand_id
1 'polypeptide(L)' 'MSLAAIAQKERAKRLIPRLDACAMRIDEGSIVRSHAMVYAAFLSDYVAGRIDAANPETVGMLSMADEFCELVEHEYPVIN' A
#
# COMPACT_ATOMS: atom_id res chain seq x y z
N MET A 1 -3.04 -13.30 -18.03
CA MET A 1 -2.27 -12.32 -17.24
C MET A 1 -0.79 -12.50 -17.53
N SER A 2 -0.03 -11.42 -17.67
CA SER A 2 1.44 -11.49 -17.81
C SER A 2 2.11 -11.88 -16.49
N LEU A 3 3.33 -12.41 -16.54
CA LEU A 3 4.15 -12.68 -15.34
C LEU A 3 4.34 -11.42 -14.48
N ALA A 4 4.50 -10.25 -15.12
CA ALA A 4 4.61 -8.97 -14.44
C ALA A 4 3.34 -8.62 -13.65
N ALA A 5 2.16 -8.81 -14.25
CA ALA A 5 0.89 -8.56 -13.57
C ALA A 5 0.66 -9.50 -12.38
N ILE A 6 1.10 -10.77 -12.48
CA ILE A 6 1.07 -11.71 -11.35
C ILE A 6 1.99 -11.23 -10.23
N ALA A 7 3.23 -10.86 -10.55
CA ALA A 7 4.20 -10.38 -9.57
C ALA A 7 3.72 -9.10 -8.84
N GLN A 8 3.12 -8.15 -9.57
CA GLN A 8 2.55 -6.94 -9.00
C GLN A 8 1.35 -7.23 -8.09
N LYS A 9 0.47 -8.15 -8.49
CA LYS A 9 -0.65 -8.59 -7.65
C LYS A 9 -0.20 -9.24 -6.35
N GLU A 10 0.85 -10.07 -6.40
CA GLU A 10 1.44 -10.65 -5.20
C GLU A 10 2.15 -9.60 -4.33
N ARG A 11 2.80 -8.59 -4.93
CA ARG A 11 3.35 -7.45 -4.19
C ARG A 11 2.24 -6.68 -3.46
N ALA A 12 1.14 -6.37 -4.14
CA ALA A 12 0.00 -5.67 -3.56
C ALA A 12 -0.58 -6.43 -2.34
N LYS A 13 -0.76 -7.75 -2.46
CA LYS A 13 -1.22 -8.59 -1.35
C LYS A 13 -0.32 -8.54 -0.13
N ARG A 14 1.01 -8.42 -0.31
CA ARG A 14 1.96 -8.28 0.80
C ARG A 14 1.96 -6.89 1.41
N LEU A 15 1.66 -5.85 0.62
CA LEU A 15 1.62 -4.47 1.09
C LEU A 15 0.39 -4.17 1.96
N ILE A 16 -0.76 -4.80 1.71
CA ILE A 16 -1.98 -4.60 2.51
C ILE A 16 -1.73 -4.80 4.02
N PRO A 17 -1.26 -5.96 4.51
CA PRO A 17 -1.03 -6.15 5.94
C PRO A 17 0.10 -5.26 6.50
N ARG A 18 1.06 -4.84 5.67
CA ARG A 18 2.12 -3.89 6.06
C ARG A 18 1.54 -2.49 6.27
N LEU A 19 0.63 -2.04 5.39
CA LEU A 19 -0.10 -0.79 5.53
C LEU A 19 -1.00 -0.80 6.77
N ASP A 20 -1.69 -1.91 7.04
CA ASP A 20 -2.50 -2.05 8.26
C ASP A 20 -1.62 -1.89 9.51
N ALA A 21 -0.44 -2.52 9.54
CA ALA A 21 0.52 -2.35 10.62
C ALA A 21 1.07 -0.92 10.72
N CYS A 22 1.31 -0.24 9.60
CA CYS A 22 1.70 1.17 9.58
C CYS A 22 0.59 2.08 10.12
N ALA A 23 -0.66 1.87 9.71
CA ALA A 23 -1.82 2.64 10.15
C ALA A 23 -2.02 2.55 11.67
N MET A 24 -1.72 1.40 12.27
CA MET A 24 -1.78 1.19 13.72
C MET A 24 -0.72 1.97 14.51
N ARG A 25 0.39 2.39 13.88
CA ARG A 25 1.47 3.17 14.51
C ARG A 25 1.21 4.68 14.45
N ILE A 26 0.28 5.10 13.60
CA ILE A 26 0.02 6.51 13.33
C ILE A 26 -1.18 6.97 14.18
N ASP A 27 -1.06 8.16 14.77
CA ASP A 27 -2.14 8.79 15.52
C ASP A 27 -3.46 8.87 14.74
N GLU A 28 -4.54 8.60 15.47
CA GLU A 28 -5.91 8.70 14.95
C GLU A 28 -6.22 10.14 14.51
N GLY A 29 -6.84 10.28 13.32
CA GLY A 29 -7.20 11.57 12.76
C GLY A 29 -6.08 12.32 12.02
N SER A 30 -4.85 11.78 11.99
CA SER A 30 -3.78 12.38 11.20
C SER A 30 -3.99 12.20 9.69
N ILE A 31 -3.44 13.15 8.91
CA ILE A 31 -3.43 13.07 7.44
C ILE A 31 -2.63 11.84 6.97
N VAL A 32 -1.55 11.50 7.68
CA VAL A 32 -0.71 10.33 7.34
C VAL A 32 -1.52 9.03 7.44
N ARG A 33 -2.35 8.88 8.49
CA ARG A 33 -3.24 7.72 8.62
C ARG A 33 -4.32 7.68 7.53
N SER A 34 -4.80 8.85 7.10
CA SER A 34 -5.75 8.96 5.99
C SER A 34 -5.12 8.47 4.67
N HIS A 35 -3.85 8.80 4.42
CA HIS A 35 -3.12 8.26 3.27
C HIS A 35 -2.94 6.75 3.34
N ALA A 36 -2.66 6.18 4.52
CA ALA A 36 -2.59 4.73 4.69
C ALA A 36 -3.90 4.04 4.28
N MET A 37 -5.05 4.61 4.66
CA MET A 37 -6.37 4.09 4.28
C MET A 37 -6.61 4.19 2.76
N VAL A 38 -6.19 5.27 2.11
CA VAL A 38 -6.30 5.44 0.65
C VAL A 38 -5.46 4.37 -0.07
N TYR A 39 -4.21 4.14 0.37
CA TYR A 39 -3.38 3.09 -0.19
C TYR A 39 -3.99 1.70 0.04
N ALA A 40 -4.55 1.42 1.22
CA ALA A 40 -5.20 0.15 1.51
C ALA A 40 -6.42 -0.11 0.60
N ALA A 41 -7.24 0.93 0.36
CA ALA A 41 -8.37 0.85 -0.57
C ALA A 41 -7.90 0.59 -2.01
N PHE A 42 -6.89 1.34 -2.47
CA PHE A 42 -6.28 1.16 -3.79
C PHE A 42 -5.77 -0.29 -3.97
N LEU A 43 -5.00 -0.81 -3.02
CA LEU A 43 -4.46 -2.17 -3.11
C LEU A 43 -5.56 -3.24 -3.08
N SER A 44 -6.61 -3.03 -2.30
CA SER A 44 -7.77 -3.93 -2.24
C SER A 44 -8.51 -3.97 -3.59
N ASP A 45 -8.74 -2.83 -4.21
CA ASP A 45 -9.34 -2.72 -5.54
C ASP A 45 -8.44 -3.32 -6.63
N TYR A 46 -7.13 -3.09 -6.54
CA TYR A 46 -6.14 -3.69 -7.43
C TYR A 46 -6.13 -5.21 -7.34
N VAL A 47 -6.09 -5.78 -6.13
CA VAL A 47 -6.12 -7.24 -5.92
C VAL A 47 -7.44 -7.86 -6.37
N ALA A 48 -8.56 -7.14 -6.17
CA ALA A 48 -9.88 -7.54 -6.67
C ALA A 48 -10.00 -7.47 -8.20
N GLY A 49 -9.02 -6.90 -8.91
CA GLY A 49 -9.04 -6.74 -10.37
C GLY A 49 -9.99 -5.64 -10.84
N ARG A 50 -10.33 -4.68 -9.95
CA ARG A 50 -11.15 -3.50 -10.29
C ARG A 50 -10.32 -2.39 -10.93
N ILE A 51 -8.99 -2.43 -10.78
CA ILE A 51 -8.05 -1.48 -11.36
C ILE A 51 -7.22 -2.19 -12.44
N ASP A 52 -6.98 -1.50 -13.55
CA ASP A 52 -6.20 -2.02 -14.67
C ASP A 52 -4.71 -2.15 -14.30
N ALA A 53 -4.24 -3.40 -14.21
CA ALA A 53 -2.85 -3.72 -13.92
C ALA A 53 -1.87 -3.42 -15.06
N ALA A 54 -2.36 -3.15 -16.28
CA ALA A 54 -1.52 -2.74 -17.40
C ALA A 54 -1.22 -1.24 -17.41
N ASN A 55 -1.96 -0.43 -16.63
CA ASN A 55 -1.74 1.02 -16.57
C ASN A 55 -0.45 1.35 -15.80
N PRO A 56 0.54 2.04 -16.42
CA PRO A 56 1.78 2.45 -15.78
C PRO A 56 1.58 3.26 -14.48
N GLU A 57 0.54 4.09 -14.41
CA GLU A 57 0.22 4.88 -13.20
C GLU A 57 -0.17 3.99 -12.02
N THR A 58 -0.86 2.87 -12.30
CA THR A 58 -1.21 1.87 -11.27
C THR A 58 0.05 1.21 -10.72
N VAL A 59 1.03 0.94 -11.58
CA VAL A 59 2.34 0.41 -11.16
C VAL A 59 3.11 1.43 -10.31
N GLY A 60 3.04 2.72 -10.69
CA GLY A 60 3.60 3.82 -9.89
C GLY A 60 3.00 3.89 -8.49
N MET A 61 1.67 3.81 -8.38
CA MET A 61 0.96 3.77 -7.09
C MET A 61 1.38 2.59 -6.19
N LEU A 62 1.67 1.41 -6.76
CA LEU A 62 2.21 0.29 -5.99
C LEU A 62 3.57 0.60 -5.37
N SER A 63 4.44 1.32 -6.08
CA SER A 63 5.73 1.74 -5.54
C SER A 63 5.57 2.84 -4.48
N MET A 64 4.69 3.81 -4.69
CA MET A 64 4.41 4.84 -3.69
C MET A 64 3.83 4.28 -2.39
N ALA A 65 2.98 3.24 -2.47
CA ALA A 65 2.47 2.55 -1.27
C ALA A 65 3.58 1.84 -0.47
N ASP A 66 4.60 1.32 -1.17
CA ASP A 66 5.77 0.68 -0.56
C ASP A 66 6.68 1.72 0.13
N GLU A 67 7.01 2.80 -0.58
CA GLU A 67 7.77 3.95 -0.07
C GLU A 67 7.07 4.61 1.12
N PHE A 68 5.73 4.71 1.08
CA PHE A 68 4.95 5.17 2.22
C PHE A 68 5.14 4.30 3.45
N CYS A 69 5.13 2.96 3.30
CA CYS A 69 5.37 2.06 4.42
C CYS A 69 6.78 2.24 4.98
N GLU A 70 7.79 2.36 4.12
CA GLU A 70 9.18 2.60 4.54
C GLU A 70 9.31 3.90 5.33
N LEU A 71 8.68 4.98 4.86
CA LEU A 71 8.69 6.28 5.53
C LEU A 71 7.99 6.21 6.89
N VAL A 72 6.80 5.60 6.96
CA VAL A 72 6.08 5.46 8.23
C VAL A 72 6.85 4.59 9.21
N GLU A 73 7.46 3.49 8.76
CA GLU A 73 8.28 2.63 9.62
C GLU A 73 9.51 3.35 10.18
N HIS A 74 10.06 4.31 9.44
CA HIS A 74 11.18 5.13 9.87
C HIS A 74 10.75 6.24 10.85
N GLU A 75 9.67 6.96 10.54
CA GLU A 75 9.21 8.12 11.34
C GLU A 75 8.40 7.73 12.57
N TYR A 76 7.69 6.61 12.52
CA TYR A 76 6.80 6.10 13.58
C TYR A 76 7.28 4.69 14.02
N PRO A 77 8.46 4.58 14.67
CA PRO A 77 8.97 3.30 15.13
C PRO A 77 8.04 2.70 16.20
N VAL A 78 7.95 1.37 16.24
CA VAL A 78 7.22 0.69 17.31
C VAL A 78 7.95 0.93 18.63
N ILE A 79 7.30 1.62 19.56
CA ILE A 79 7.81 1.79 20.92
C ILE A 79 7.51 0.47 21.66
N ASN A 80 8.57 -0.30 21.94
CA ASN A 80 8.51 -1.49 22.80
C ASN A 80 8.37 -1.11 24.28
#